data_AF-A0A2V6QPM3-F1
#
_entry.id   AF-A0A2V6QPM3-F1
#
_cell.length_a   1.000
_cell.length_b   1.000
_cell.length_c   1.000
_cell.angle_alpha   90.00
_cell.angle_beta   90.00
_cell.angle_gamma   90.00
#
_symmetry.space_group_name_H-M   'P 1'
#
loop_
_entity.id
_entity.type
_entity.pdbx_description
1 polymer ?
#
loop_
_entity_poly.entity_id
_entity_poly.type
_entity_poly.pdbx_seq_one_letter_code
_entity_poly.pdbx_strand_id
1 'polypeptide(L)'
;MTQLWRTPRRGTLRSRLTIALLVALLTALVAAGALAQGKSALIGKLEGPEVVADPTKFPKTFKEAPQLAEQVKAGKLPPVAERIGQDPLVIKPLHEVGRYGGTWRGGFTGPADFWNGFRCCSGPDHLMFWDYTGDKVMPNLARSLEM
;
A
#
# COMPACT_ATOMS: atom_id res chain seq x y z
N MET A 1 43.17 37.72 -66.91
CA MET A 1 42.25 36.55 -66.92
C MET A 1 42.47 35.77 -65.64
N THR A 2 41.57 35.88 -64.66
CA THR A 2 41.59 35.01 -63.48
C THR A 2 40.17 34.94 -62.92
N GLN A 3 39.48 33.86 -63.24
CA GLN A 3 38.10 33.58 -62.83
C GLN A 3 38.13 32.94 -61.43
N LEU A 4 37.60 33.64 -60.43
CA LEU A 4 37.40 33.13 -59.06
C LEU A 4 36.12 32.31 -59.00
N TRP A 5 36.25 30.99 -58.87
CA TRP A 5 35.13 30.07 -58.63
C TRP A 5 34.60 30.24 -57.20
N ARG A 6 33.35 30.70 -57.05
CA ARG A 6 32.60 30.61 -55.78
C ARG A 6 31.91 29.25 -55.70
N THR A 7 32.28 28.43 -54.71
CA THR A 7 31.51 27.23 -54.34
C THR A 7 30.24 27.61 -53.58
N PRO A 8 29.05 27.09 -53.96
CA PRO A 8 27.83 27.38 -53.24
C PRO A 8 27.76 26.52 -51.98
N ARG A 9 27.91 27.12 -50.80
CA ARG A 9 27.56 26.52 -49.50
C ARG A 9 26.03 26.36 -49.40
N ARG A 10 25.46 25.35 -50.05
CA ARG A 10 24.06 24.92 -49.85
C ARG A 10 24.07 23.57 -49.14
N GLY A 11 23.65 23.53 -47.87
CA GLY A 11 23.34 22.22 -47.25
C GLY A 11 23.29 22.09 -45.72
N THR A 12 23.63 23.10 -44.91
CA THR A 12 23.80 22.87 -43.46
C THR A 12 22.56 23.12 -42.61
N LEU A 13 21.69 24.05 -43.01
CA LEU A 13 20.57 24.49 -42.16
C LEU A 13 19.40 23.49 -42.13
N ARG A 14 19.04 22.91 -43.28
CA ARG A 14 17.98 21.91 -43.39
C ARG A 14 18.33 20.62 -42.63
N SER A 15 19.59 20.18 -42.72
CA SER A 15 20.09 19.00 -42.01
C SER A 15 20.02 19.14 -40.48
N ARG A 16 20.39 20.30 -39.94
CA ARG A 16 20.34 20.58 -38.49
C ARG A 16 18.92 20.61 -37.92
N LEU A 17 17.96 21.17 -38.67
CA LEU A 17 16.54 21.18 -38.30
C LEU A 17 15.94 19.77 -38.29
N THR A 18 16.27 18.94 -39.29
CA THR A 18 15.80 17.55 -39.34
C THR A 18 16.36 16.72 -38.17
N ILE A 19 17.63 16.90 -37.82
CA ILE A 19 18.25 16.22 -36.68
C ILE A 19 17.58 16.65 -35.36
N ALA A 20 17.35 17.95 -35.16
CA ALA A 20 16.70 18.45 -33.95
C ALA A 20 15.26 17.91 -33.80
N LEU A 21 14.50 17.85 -34.88
CA LEU A 21 13.14 17.28 -34.88
C LEU A 21 13.15 15.78 -34.58
N LEU A 22 14.11 15.02 -35.13
CA LEU A 22 14.24 13.59 -34.85
C LEU A 22 14.61 13.32 -33.39
N VAL A 23 15.51 14.13 -32.81
CA VAL A 23 15.89 14.01 -31.39
C VAL A 23 14.71 14.36 -30.48
N ALA A 24 13.95 15.41 -30.80
CA ALA A 24 12.74 15.80 -30.05
C ALA A 24 11.66 14.70 -30.13
N LEU A 25 11.46 14.09 -31.30
CA LEU A 25 10.52 12.98 -31.47
C LEU A 25 10.96 11.76 -30.67
N LEU A 26 12.26 11.43 -30.69
CA LEU A 26 12.82 10.31 -29.94
C LEU A 26 12.69 10.51 -28.42
N THR A 27 12.92 11.74 -27.94
CA THR A 27 12.73 12.08 -26.52
C THR A 27 11.27 12.03 -26.10
N ALA A 28 10.34 12.50 -26.95
CA ALA A 28 8.91 12.38 -26.69
C ALA A 28 8.45 10.92 -26.66
N LEU A 29 8.96 10.07 -27.55
CA LEU A 29 8.70 8.62 -27.58
C LEU A 29 9.23 7.90 -26.34
N VAL A 30 10.45 8.23 -25.89
CA VAL A 30 11.04 7.67 -24.67
C VAL A 30 10.27 8.13 -23.43
N ALA A 31 9.89 9.41 -23.34
CA ALA A 31 9.09 9.92 -22.24
C ALA A 31 7.69 9.27 -22.18
N ALA A 32 7.05 9.07 -23.34
CA ALA A 32 5.78 8.35 -23.42
C ALA A 32 5.90 6.88 -23.01
N GLY A 33 6.99 6.20 -23.39
CA GLY A 33 7.26 4.82 -22.98
C GLY A 33 7.50 4.67 -21.47
N ALA A 34 8.20 5.63 -20.85
CA ALA A 34 8.43 5.64 -19.40
C ALA A 34 7.14 5.89 -18.60
N LEU A 35 6.25 6.76 -19.10
CA LEU A 35 4.94 7.02 -18.50
C LEU A 35 3.94 5.87 -18.73
N ALA A 36 4.11 5.11 -19.81
CA ALA A 36 3.30 3.94 -20.16
C ALA A 36 3.75 2.64 -19.48
N GLN A 37 4.78 2.70 -18.62
CA GLN A 37 5.17 1.56 -17.79
C GLN A 37 4.11 1.35 -16.71
N GLY A 38 2.98 0.80 -17.14
CA GLY A 38 1.83 0.45 -16.32
C GLY A 38 2.20 -0.58 -15.27
N LYS A 39 1.46 -0.51 -14.15
CA LYS A 39 1.52 -1.40 -12.99
C LYS A 39 1.86 -2.83 -13.41
N SER A 40 2.95 -3.36 -12.85
CA SER A 40 3.47 -4.71 -13.09
C SER A 40 2.35 -5.75 -13.24
N ALA A 41 2.23 -6.35 -14.42
CA ALA A 41 1.27 -7.42 -14.73
C ALA A 41 1.51 -8.72 -13.94
N LEU A 42 2.55 -8.76 -13.09
CA LEU A 42 2.88 -9.91 -12.22
C LEU A 42 2.15 -9.86 -10.88
N ILE A 43 1.55 -8.72 -10.54
CA ILE A 43 0.76 -8.57 -9.32
C ILE A 43 -0.68 -8.88 -9.73
N GLY A 44 -1.27 -9.93 -9.14
CA GLY A 44 -2.67 -10.28 -9.35
C GLY A 44 -3.61 -9.15 -8.91
N LYS A 45 -4.91 -9.44 -8.85
CA LYS A 45 -5.87 -8.48 -8.31
C LYS A 45 -5.50 -8.17 -6.85
N LEU A 46 -5.18 -6.90 -6.58
CA LEU A 46 -4.93 -6.44 -5.22
C LEU A 46 -6.23 -6.50 -4.42
N GLU A 47 -6.13 -7.09 -3.25
CA GLU A 47 -7.24 -7.30 -2.34
C GLU A 47 -6.77 -7.03 -0.91
N GLY A 48 -7.65 -6.48 -0.09
CA GLY A 48 -7.36 -6.23 1.31
C GLY A 48 -8.63 -6.04 2.14
N PRO A 49 -8.50 -6.09 3.47
CA PRO A 49 -9.61 -5.84 4.37
C PRO A 49 -10.07 -4.38 4.30
N GLU A 50 -11.31 -4.15 4.68
CA GLU A 50 -11.91 -2.81 4.72
C GLU A 50 -12.07 -2.37 6.18
N VAL A 51 -11.54 -1.20 6.53
CA VAL A 51 -11.79 -0.60 7.85
C VAL A 51 -13.13 0.10 7.81
N VAL A 52 -14.04 -0.29 8.71
CA VAL A 52 -15.38 0.29 8.81
C VAL A 52 -15.30 1.52 9.70
N ALA A 53 -15.40 2.71 9.10
CA ALA A 53 -15.34 3.98 9.83
C ALA A 53 -16.71 4.47 10.34
N ASP A 54 -17.80 3.87 9.86
CA ASP A 54 -19.17 4.27 10.20
C ASP A 54 -19.63 3.61 11.52
N PRO A 55 -19.82 4.37 12.61
CA PRO A 55 -20.21 3.83 13.92
C PRO A 55 -21.55 3.08 13.90
N THR A 56 -22.45 3.41 12.96
CA THR A 56 -23.76 2.76 12.86
C THR A 56 -23.65 1.29 12.45
N LYS A 57 -22.53 0.91 11.85
CA LYS A 57 -22.23 -0.46 11.40
C LYS A 57 -21.43 -1.26 12.44
N PHE A 58 -21.15 -0.68 13.60
CA PHE A 58 -20.34 -1.35 14.61
C PHE A 58 -21.14 -2.50 15.26
N PRO A 59 -20.48 -3.62 15.57
CA PRO A 59 -21.13 -4.74 16.24
C PRO A 59 -21.54 -4.33 17.66
N LYS A 60 -22.80 -4.61 18.02
CA LYS A 60 -23.35 -4.34 19.36
C LYS A 60 -23.04 -5.42 20.38
N THR A 61 -22.62 -6.60 19.91
CA THR A 61 -22.32 -7.77 20.74
C THR A 61 -20.95 -8.30 20.37
N PHE A 62 -20.12 -8.57 21.39
CA PHE A 62 -18.76 -9.02 21.21
C PHE A 62 -18.61 -10.49 21.59
N LYS A 63 -17.72 -11.18 20.87
CA LYS A 63 -17.27 -12.54 21.20
C LYS A 63 -15.76 -12.51 21.37
N GLU A 64 -15.25 -13.32 22.29
CA GLU A 64 -13.82 -13.44 22.57
C GLU A 64 -13.31 -14.86 22.32
N ALA A 65 -11.99 -15.01 22.26
CA ALA A 65 -11.37 -16.32 22.13
C ALA A 65 -11.73 -17.22 23.33
N PRO A 66 -11.92 -18.55 23.13
CA PRO A 66 -12.32 -19.47 24.19
C PRO A 66 -11.41 -19.40 25.43
N GLN A 67 -10.10 -19.27 25.21
CA GLN A 67 -9.08 -19.18 26.25
C GLN A 67 -9.25 -17.93 27.14
N LEU A 68 -9.76 -16.83 26.57
CA LEU A 68 -10.04 -15.59 27.32
C LEU A 68 -11.36 -15.70 28.07
N ALA A 69 -12.38 -16.31 27.45
CA ALA A 69 -13.66 -16.56 28.10
C ALA A 69 -13.52 -17.41 29.38
N GLU A 70 -12.60 -18.39 29.39
CA GLU A 70 -12.25 -19.16 30.59
C GLU A 70 -11.65 -18.28 31.69
N GLN A 71 -10.80 -17.31 31.35
CA GLN A 71 -10.22 -16.38 32.31
C GLN A 71 -11.25 -15.40 32.88
N VAL A 72 -12.21 -14.96 32.06
CA VAL A 72 -13.34 -14.14 32.51
C VAL A 72 -14.21 -14.92 33.49
N LYS A 73 -14.56 -16.17 33.17
CA LYS A 73 -15.31 -17.05 34.08
C LYS A 73 -14.57 -17.30 35.39
N ALA A 74 -13.24 -17.39 35.34
CA ALA A 74 -12.39 -17.53 36.52
C ALA A 74 -12.19 -16.23 37.32
N GLY A 75 -12.79 -15.11 36.90
CA GLY A 75 -12.65 -13.80 37.55
C GLY A 75 -11.27 -13.17 37.42
N LYS A 76 -10.42 -13.68 36.52
CA LYS A 76 -9.05 -13.19 36.30
C LYS A 76 -8.97 -12.07 35.27
N LEU A 77 -10.03 -11.90 34.47
CA LEU A 77 -10.08 -10.95 33.37
C LEU A 77 -11.45 -10.26 33.34
N PRO A 78 -11.54 -8.93 33.13
CA PRO A 78 -12.81 -8.25 32.91
C PRO A 78 -13.53 -8.76 31.66
N PRO A 79 -14.86 -8.66 31.53
CA PRO A 79 -15.60 -9.04 30.33
C PRO A 79 -15.12 -8.32 29.07
N VAL A 80 -15.27 -8.97 27.90
CA VAL A 80 -14.79 -8.42 26.60
C VAL A 80 -15.30 -7.01 26.28
N ALA A 81 -16.55 -6.69 26.63
CA ALA A 81 -17.15 -5.39 26.36
C ALA A 81 -16.43 -4.25 27.11
N GLU A 82 -15.91 -4.53 28.31
CA GLU A 82 -15.15 -3.54 29.10
C GLU A 82 -13.74 -3.35 28.55
N ARG A 83 -13.13 -4.41 27.99
CA ARG A 83 -11.75 -4.36 27.47
C ARG A 83 -11.63 -3.68 26.11
N ILE A 84 -12.64 -3.83 25.26
CA ILE A 84 -12.66 -3.23 23.92
C ILE A 84 -12.88 -1.70 23.99
N GLY A 85 -13.66 -1.24 24.97
CA GLY A 85 -14.02 0.17 25.10
C GLY A 85 -15.15 0.60 24.17
N GLN A 86 -15.34 1.92 24.04
CA GLN A 86 -16.48 2.52 23.31
C GLN A 86 -16.23 2.59 21.80
N ASP A 87 -14.99 2.82 21.39
CA ASP A 87 -14.61 3.14 20.00
C ASP A 87 -13.62 2.10 19.43
N PRO A 88 -14.09 0.89 19.09
CA PRO A 88 -13.22 -0.14 18.52
C PRO A 88 -12.81 0.16 17.09
N LEU A 89 -11.61 -0.30 16.70
CA LEU A 89 -11.27 -0.48 15.30
C LEU A 89 -12.04 -1.68 14.73
N VAL A 90 -12.96 -1.42 13.79
CA VAL A 90 -13.78 -2.46 13.15
C VAL A 90 -13.23 -2.79 11.77
N ILE A 91 -12.84 -4.05 11.59
CA ILE A 91 -12.26 -4.56 10.33
C ILE A 91 -13.25 -5.53 9.70
N LYS A 92 -13.66 -5.24 8.46
CA LYS A 92 -14.41 -6.17 7.63
C LYS A 92 -13.42 -7.13 6.94
N PRO A 93 -13.55 -8.44 7.15
CA PRO A 93 -12.65 -9.42 6.57
C PRO A 93 -12.70 -9.43 5.05
N LEU A 94 -11.58 -9.84 4.43
CA LEU A 94 -11.45 -9.89 2.98
C LEU A 94 -12.37 -10.96 2.35
N HIS A 95 -12.37 -12.18 2.90
CA HIS A 95 -13.16 -13.30 2.36
C HIS A 95 -14.32 -13.68 3.27
N GLU A 96 -14.04 -13.99 4.54
CA GLU A 96 -15.05 -14.43 5.50
C GLU A 96 -14.66 -14.12 6.94
N VAL A 97 -15.64 -14.21 7.85
CA VAL A 97 -15.41 -14.06 9.29
C VAL A 97 -14.59 -15.23 9.80
N GLY A 98 -13.42 -14.94 10.36
CA GLY A 98 -12.50 -15.93 10.89
C GLY A 98 -13.02 -16.66 12.14
N ARG A 99 -12.37 -17.78 12.48
CA ARG A 99 -12.65 -18.58 13.67
C ARG A 99 -11.48 -18.50 14.63
N TYR A 100 -11.77 -18.37 15.93
CA TYR A 100 -10.74 -18.37 16.96
C TYR A 100 -10.04 -19.72 17.07
N GLY A 101 -8.72 -19.67 17.32
CA GLY A 101 -7.91 -20.84 17.65
C GLY A 101 -6.80 -21.13 16.64
N GLY A 102 -6.13 -22.26 16.84
CA GLY A 102 -4.97 -22.68 16.07
C GLY A 102 -3.65 -22.08 16.58
N THR A 103 -2.56 -22.53 15.95
CA THR A 103 -1.21 -22.03 16.20
C THR A 103 -0.59 -21.64 14.86
N TRP A 104 -0.34 -20.34 14.67
CA TRP A 104 0.40 -19.87 13.50
C TRP A 104 1.89 -20.19 13.67
N ARG A 105 2.42 -21.02 12.77
CA ARG A 105 3.83 -21.42 12.73
C ARG A 105 4.54 -20.60 11.65
N GLY A 106 5.22 -19.53 12.05
CA GLY A 106 6.05 -18.70 11.17
C GLY A 106 7.52 -19.14 11.17
N GLY A 107 8.19 -19.00 10.03
CA GLY A 107 9.64 -19.18 9.92
C GLY A 107 10.37 -17.88 10.28
N PHE A 108 11.53 -18.00 10.93
CA PHE A 108 12.38 -16.88 11.32
C PHE A 108 13.85 -17.26 11.10
N THR A 109 14.64 -16.41 10.46
CA THR A 109 16.04 -16.76 10.13
C THR A 109 17.06 -16.35 11.20
N GLY A 110 16.59 -15.91 12.37
CA GLY A 110 17.41 -15.46 13.50
C GLY A 110 17.33 -13.95 13.74
N PRO A 111 18.10 -13.38 14.68
CA PRO A 111 17.93 -12.00 15.15
C PRO A 111 17.97 -10.92 14.06
N ALA A 112 18.68 -11.17 12.96
CA ALA A 112 18.72 -10.26 11.81
C ALA A 112 17.39 -10.15 11.04
N ASP A 113 16.47 -11.10 11.24
CA ASP A 113 15.13 -11.12 10.62
C ASP A 113 14.09 -10.33 11.44
N PHE A 114 14.54 -9.43 12.32
CA PHE A 114 13.69 -8.67 13.23
C PHE A 114 12.53 -7.95 12.53
N TRP A 115 12.70 -7.54 11.26
CA TRP A 115 11.63 -6.94 10.47
C TRP A 115 10.49 -7.89 10.12
N ASN A 116 10.75 -9.19 9.94
CA ASN A 116 9.72 -10.21 9.77
C ASN A 116 8.94 -10.39 11.08
N GLY A 117 9.67 -10.45 12.20
CA GLY A 117 9.07 -10.49 13.55
C GLY A 117 8.20 -9.27 13.84
N PHE A 118 8.70 -8.07 13.50
CA PHE A 118 7.94 -6.83 13.61
C PHE A 118 6.64 -6.88 12.79
N ARG A 119 6.69 -7.22 11.50
CA ARG A 119 5.48 -7.28 10.66
C ARG A 119 4.48 -8.36 11.08
N CYS A 120 4.97 -9.45 11.67
CA CYS A 120 4.15 -10.57 12.14
C CYS A 120 3.45 -10.24 13.47
N CYS A 121 4.18 -9.64 14.41
CA CYS A 121 3.76 -9.52 15.81
C CYS A 121 3.30 -8.11 16.19
N SER A 122 3.85 -7.08 15.55
CA SER A 122 3.29 -5.74 15.64
C SER A 122 2.08 -5.74 14.73
N GLY A 123 0.90 -5.67 15.32
CA GLY A 123 -0.30 -5.37 14.55
C GLY A 123 -0.13 -4.01 13.86
N PRO A 124 -1.19 -3.48 13.26
CA PRO A 124 -1.17 -2.05 12.98
C PRO A 124 -1.13 -1.35 14.35
N ASP A 125 0.07 -1.02 14.84
CA ASP A 125 0.31 -0.30 16.11
C ASP A 125 0.68 1.17 15.83
N HIS A 126 0.53 1.59 14.58
CA HIS A 126 0.78 2.97 14.15
C HIS A 126 -0.43 3.88 14.42
N LEU A 127 -0.23 5.19 14.52
CA LEU A 127 -1.37 6.12 14.70
C LEU A 127 -2.39 5.99 13.57
N MET A 128 -1.90 6.00 12.34
CA MET A 128 -2.67 5.72 11.13
C MET A 128 -2.03 4.55 10.39
N PHE A 129 -2.74 3.95 9.45
CA PHE A 129 -2.20 2.86 8.62
C PHE A 129 -2.41 3.13 7.13
N TRP A 130 -1.80 2.31 6.28
CA TRP A 130 -2.01 2.38 4.84
C TRP A 130 -3.04 1.33 4.40
N ASP A 131 -3.85 1.66 3.41
CA ASP A 131 -4.68 0.65 2.76
C ASP A 131 -3.81 -0.38 2.00
N TYR A 132 -4.45 -1.46 1.54
CA TYR A 132 -3.76 -2.53 0.81
C TYR A 132 -3.14 -2.08 -0.52
N THR A 133 -3.46 -0.88 -1.00
CA THR A 133 -2.87 -0.28 -2.19
C THR A 133 -1.65 0.60 -1.86
N GLY A 134 -1.54 1.07 -0.62
CA GLY A 134 -0.51 2.01 -0.18
C GLY A 134 -0.84 3.48 -0.50
N ASP A 135 -1.98 3.75 -1.12
CA ASP A 135 -2.32 5.09 -1.63
C ASP A 135 -3.14 5.91 -0.63
N LYS A 136 -3.85 5.25 0.30
CA LYS A 136 -4.76 5.91 1.24
C LYS A 136 -4.35 5.68 2.69
N VAL A 137 -4.38 6.76 3.45
CA VAL A 137 -4.25 6.72 4.91
C VAL A 137 -5.58 6.27 5.51
N MET A 138 -5.52 5.23 6.33
CA MET A 138 -6.65 4.59 6.98
C MET A 138 -6.59 4.78 8.51
N PRO A 139 -7.73 4.91 9.20
CA PRO A 139 -7.78 4.92 10.65
C PRO A 139 -7.13 3.67 11.24
N ASN A 140 -6.48 3.85 12.38
CA ASN A 140 -5.96 2.75 13.17
C ASN A 140 -6.09 3.07 14.67
N LEU A 141 -5.00 3.43 15.36
CA LEU A 141 -5.08 3.89 16.75
C LEU A 141 -5.71 5.30 16.83
N ALA A 142 -5.42 6.16 15.86
CA ALA A 142 -6.11 7.43 15.66
C ALA A 142 -7.29 7.25 14.69
N ARG A 143 -8.42 7.87 15.05
CA ARG A 143 -9.70 7.75 14.32
C ARG A 143 -9.69 8.47 12.97
N SER A 144 -8.95 9.58 12.87
CA SER A 144 -8.97 10.46 11.71
C SER A 144 -7.73 11.32 11.71
N LEU A 145 -7.38 11.81 10.52
CA LEU A 145 -6.34 12.80 10.31
C LEU A 145 -7.02 14.05 9.71
N GLU A 146 -6.80 15.20 10.35
CA GLU A 146 -7.16 16.52 9.80
C GLU A 146 -5.86 17.20 9.37
N MET A 147 -5.87 17.84 8.19
CA MET A 147 -4.74 18.54 7.60
C MET A 147 -5.04 20.02 7.43
#